data_AF-A0AAW0E1F6-F1
#
_entry.id   AF-A0AAW0E1F6-F1
#
_cell.length_a   1.000
_cell.length_b   1.000
_cell.length_c   1.000
_cell.angle_alpha   90.00
_cell.angle_beta   90.00
_cell.angle_gamma   90.00
#
_symmetry.space_group_name_H-M   'P 1'
#
loop_
_entity.id
_entity.type
_entity.pdbx_description
1 polymer ?
#
loop_
_entity_poly.entity_id
_entity_poly.type
_entity_poly.pdbx_seq_one_letter_code
_entity_poly.pdbx_strand_id
1 'polypeptide(L)'
;MKRITRDMRKVEAACNGSTSGFDHVLDLAYGRKGKLRWEIMQPLLNDPTKPLPAPIIASKPKSRPPVYSKELSALITSLYSRRTKPLSTKSLAFPPKLSLRADPTSEEARTLGPLSKRREVNTRWRYFVQEWKKVYPPLDVVVRNASDGSESSSRAATSEANIRGVGFQGERLFEEIEELVGPASPASRPKPRRGEESTSLTAPQRHPSRWLRRRYQALLYRLPVLVYTRNSKGGGSYSVELSASAIGHRTTNNSCRQPELDGGNLAWYQKSIAKS
;
A
#
# COMPACT_ATOMS: atom_id res chain seq x y z
N MET A 1 5.73 -31.14 11.48
CA MET A 1 4.34 -31.48 11.83
C MET A 1 3.53 -30.30 12.43
N LYS A 2 3.89 -29.71 13.59
CA LYS A 2 3.06 -28.71 14.31
C LYS A 2 2.65 -27.44 13.53
N ARG A 3 3.42 -27.04 12.50
CA ARG A 3 3.11 -25.84 11.69
C ARG A 3 2.00 -26.12 10.67
N ILE A 4 2.11 -27.24 9.97
CA ILE A 4 1.14 -27.66 8.94
C ILE A 4 -0.24 -27.83 9.55
N THR A 5 -0.33 -28.48 10.72
CA THR A 5 -1.62 -28.67 11.42
C THR A 5 -2.27 -27.35 11.84
N ARG A 6 -1.49 -26.34 12.23
CA ARG A 6 -2.04 -25.00 12.54
C ARG A 6 -2.54 -24.29 11.30
N ASP A 7 -1.85 -24.41 10.17
CA ASP A 7 -2.26 -23.76 8.93
C ASP A 7 -3.50 -24.47 8.35
N MET A 8 -3.58 -25.80 8.42
CA MET A 8 -4.79 -26.56 8.10
C MET A 8 -6.00 -26.13 8.93
N ARG A 9 -5.86 -26.01 10.26
CA ARG A 9 -6.96 -25.51 11.13
C ARG A 9 -7.47 -24.12 10.73
N LYS A 10 -6.61 -23.25 10.19
CA LYS A 10 -7.04 -21.92 9.72
C LYS A 10 -7.76 -21.99 8.39
N VAL A 11 -7.37 -22.91 7.51
CA VAL A 11 -8.09 -23.20 6.26
C VAL A 11 -9.46 -23.78 6.57
N GLU A 12 -9.54 -24.77 7.47
CA GLU A 12 -10.82 -25.31 7.97
C GLU A 12 -11.71 -24.21 8.57
N ALA A 13 -11.14 -23.35 9.42
CA ALA A 13 -11.86 -22.21 9.97
C ALA A 13 -12.37 -21.25 8.88
N ALA A 14 -11.57 -21.01 7.83
CA ALA A 14 -11.97 -20.18 6.69
C ALA A 14 -13.13 -20.81 5.91
N CYS A 15 -13.09 -22.13 5.66
CA CYS A 15 -14.17 -22.88 5.03
C CYS A 15 -15.46 -22.85 5.87
N ASN A 16 -15.33 -22.83 7.20
CA ASN A 16 -16.44 -22.70 8.14
C ASN A 16 -16.95 -21.25 8.32
N GLY A 17 -16.51 -20.31 7.48
CA GLY A 17 -16.98 -18.91 7.49
C GLY A 17 -16.30 -18.00 8.52
N SER A 18 -15.21 -18.44 9.17
CA SER A 18 -14.43 -17.56 10.06
C SER A 18 -13.75 -16.44 9.26
N THR A 19 -14.09 -15.20 9.59
CA THR A 19 -13.49 -14.01 8.94
C THR A 19 -11.98 -13.93 9.16
N SER A 20 -11.51 -14.22 10.38
CA SER A 20 -10.08 -14.22 10.72
C SER A 20 -9.31 -15.32 10.00
N GLY A 21 -9.90 -16.52 9.89
CA GLY A 21 -9.34 -17.62 9.11
C GLY A 21 -9.21 -17.25 7.63
N PHE A 22 -10.27 -16.70 7.05
CA PHE A 22 -10.28 -16.28 5.65
C PHE A 22 -9.29 -15.14 5.38
N ASP A 23 -9.25 -14.11 6.23
CA ASP A 23 -8.30 -13.00 6.12
C ASP A 23 -6.84 -13.49 6.24
N HIS A 24 -6.59 -14.56 7.02
CA HIS A 24 -5.28 -15.19 7.10
C HIS A 24 -4.89 -15.92 5.81
N VAL A 25 -5.83 -16.67 5.21
CA VAL A 25 -5.61 -17.34 3.93
C VAL A 25 -5.30 -16.32 2.83
N LEU A 26 -6.08 -15.24 2.75
CA LEU A 26 -5.81 -14.14 1.81
C LEU A 26 -4.45 -13.47 2.08
N ASP A 27 -4.11 -13.24 3.36
CA ASP A 27 -2.81 -12.67 3.72
C ASP A 27 -1.64 -13.56 3.28
N LEU A 28 -1.80 -14.88 3.29
CA LEU A 28 -0.78 -15.80 2.82
C LEU A 28 -0.72 -15.84 1.29
N ALA A 29 -1.87 -15.99 0.62
CA ALA A 29 -1.98 -16.11 -0.83
C ALA A 29 -1.41 -14.88 -1.56
N TYR A 30 -1.73 -13.67 -1.07
CA TYR A 30 -1.28 -12.41 -1.67
C TYR A 30 -0.04 -11.83 -0.98
N GLY A 31 0.77 -12.67 -0.34
CA GLY A 31 2.09 -12.30 0.17
C GLY A 31 2.09 -11.17 1.21
N ARG A 32 1.06 -11.07 2.04
CA ARG A 32 1.01 -10.12 3.18
C ARG A 32 1.76 -10.64 4.39
N LYS A 33 1.88 -11.96 4.49
CA LYS A 33 2.57 -12.69 5.55
C LYS A 33 3.49 -13.77 4.96
N GLY A 34 4.37 -14.30 5.80
CA GLY A 34 5.23 -15.44 5.44
C GLY A 34 6.37 -15.10 4.48
N LYS A 35 6.80 -16.12 3.72
CA LYS A 35 7.96 -16.08 2.81
C LYS A 35 7.69 -15.20 1.59
N LEU A 36 6.52 -15.35 0.99
CA LEU A 36 6.12 -14.57 -0.19
C LEU A 36 6.18 -13.06 0.07
N ARG A 37 5.79 -12.62 1.28
CA ARG A 37 5.96 -11.22 1.69
C ARG A 37 7.42 -10.74 1.60
N TRP A 38 8.36 -11.58 2.04
CA TRP A 38 9.78 -11.26 1.96
C TRP A 38 10.25 -11.22 0.51
N GLU A 39 9.84 -12.18 -0.32
CA GLU A 39 10.20 -12.25 -1.74
C GLU A 39 9.72 -11.01 -2.51
N ILE A 40 8.50 -10.53 -2.23
CA ILE A 40 7.97 -9.29 -2.82
C ILE A 40 8.73 -8.05 -2.33
N MET A 41 9.06 -7.97 -1.04
CA MET A 41 9.71 -6.79 -0.46
C MET A 41 11.22 -6.73 -0.72
N GLN A 42 11.90 -7.87 -0.79
CA GLN A 42 13.35 -7.97 -0.92
C GLN A 42 13.94 -7.10 -2.06
N PRO A 43 13.39 -7.08 -3.29
CA PRO A 43 13.92 -6.22 -4.35
C PRO A 43 13.78 -4.72 -4.03
N LEU A 44 12.82 -4.33 -3.18
CA LEU A 44 12.61 -2.95 -2.77
C LEU A 44 13.55 -2.51 -1.64
N LEU A 45 14.12 -3.45 -0.87
CA LEU A 45 14.99 -3.14 0.26
C LEU A 45 16.42 -2.74 -0.17
N ASN A 46 16.81 -3.09 -1.39
CA ASN A 46 18.11 -2.76 -1.98
C ASN A 46 17.89 -1.94 -3.25
N ASP A 47 18.72 -0.93 -3.50
CA ASP A 47 18.69 -0.15 -4.75
C ASP A 47 20.00 -0.39 -5.50
N PRO A 48 20.00 -1.16 -6.62
CA PRO A 48 21.20 -1.42 -7.40
C PRO A 48 21.65 -0.19 -8.19
N THR A 49 20.76 0.78 -8.42
CA THR A 49 21.07 1.96 -9.24
C THR A 49 21.85 3.02 -8.47
N LYS A 50 21.73 3.03 -7.14
CA LYS A 50 22.41 4.01 -6.28
C LYS A 50 23.73 3.46 -5.75
N PRO A 51 24.80 4.28 -5.74
CA PRO A 51 26.00 3.91 -5.02
C PRO A 51 25.68 3.71 -3.54
N LEU A 52 26.26 2.65 -2.97
CA LEU A 52 26.12 2.38 -1.54
C LEU A 52 26.76 3.54 -0.74
N PRO A 53 26.11 4.02 0.33
CA PRO A 53 26.64 5.09 1.16
C PRO A 53 27.95 4.67 1.81
N ALA A 54 28.80 5.65 2.10
CA ALA A 54 30.05 5.42 2.82
C ALA A 54 29.79 4.74 4.18
N PRO A 55 30.67 3.81 4.61
CA PRO A 55 30.54 3.20 5.92
C PRO A 55 30.74 4.24 7.03
N ILE A 56 29.90 4.23 8.06
CA ILE A 56 30.01 5.16 9.21
C ILE A 56 31.33 4.91 9.96
N ILE A 57 31.78 3.66 10.01
CA ILE A 57 33.07 3.24 10.56
C ILE A 57 33.95 2.81 9.39
N ALA A 58 34.98 3.60 9.07
CA ALA A 58 35.83 3.41 7.89
C ALA A 58 36.40 1.98 7.75
N SER A 59 36.89 1.40 8.85
CA SER A 59 37.46 0.04 8.86
C SER A 59 36.42 -1.09 8.78
N LYS A 60 35.11 -0.78 8.85
CA LYS A 60 34.05 -1.79 8.91
C LYS A 60 33.01 -1.58 7.80
N PRO A 61 33.11 -2.25 6.65
CA PRO A 61 32.18 -2.05 5.52
C PRO A 61 30.73 -2.44 5.87
N LYS A 62 30.50 -3.32 6.84
CA LYS A 62 29.16 -3.66 7.35
C LYS A 62 28.47 -2.52 8.13
N SER A 63 29.18 -1.41 8.39
CA SER A 63 28.65 -0.23 9.08
C SER A 63 27.99 0.79 8.15
N ARG A 64 27.70 0.40 6.90
CA ARG A 64 26.97 1.25 5.95
C ARG A 64 25.53 1.47 6.44
N PRO A 65 25.00 2.69 6.36
CA PRO A 65 23.60 2.94 6.68
C PRO A 65 22.67 2.29 5.63
N PRO A 66 21.42 1.98 6.00
CA PRO A 66 20.44 1.43 5.07
C PRO A 66 20.09 2.44 3.97
N VAL A 67 19.89 1.97 2.74
CA VAL A 67 19.48 2.78 1.59
C VAL A 67 17.98 2.62 1.37
N TYR A 68 17.27 3.73 1.23
CA TYR A 68 15.87 3.73 0.83
C TYR A 68 15.80 3.84 -0.70
N SER A 69 15.30 2.79 -1.34
CA SER A 69 14.91 2.83 -2.76
C SER A 69 13.78 3.84 -2.97
N LYS A 70 13.61 4.33 -4.20
CA LYS A 70 12.57 5.35 -4.48
C LYS A 70 11.17 4.77 -4.24
N GLU A 71 10.97 3.52 -4.63
CA GLU A 71 9.78 2.71 -4.44
C GLU A 71 9.47 2.55 -2.94
N LEU A 72 10.46 2.11 -2.15
CA LEU A 72 10.30 1.94 -0.71
C LEU A 72 10.06 3.28 -0.01
N SER A 73 10.72 4.35 -0.45
CA SER A 73 10.50 5.68 0.12
C SER A 73 9.05 6.14 -0.08
N ALA A 74 8.50 5.99 -1.29
CA ALA A 74 7.10 6.31 -1.59
C ALA A 74 6.13 5.46 -0.75
N LEU A 75 6.42 4.16 -0.60
CA LEU A 75 5.64 3.26 0.26
C LEU A 75 5.75 3.62 1.76
N ILE A 76 6.87 4.18 2.22
CA ILE A 76 7.05 4.52 3.62
C ILE A 76 6.38 5.87 3.98
N THR A 77 6.42 6.82 3.05
CA THR A 77 5.85 8.16 3.21
C THR A 77 4.36 8.21 2.89
N SER A 78 3.83 7.27 2.10
CA SER A 78 2.40 7.23 1.80
C SER A 78 1.56 6.77 2.98
N LEU A 79 0.36 7.34 3.07
CA LEU A 79 -0.67 6.95 4.02
C LEU A 79 -1.23 5.55 3.69
N TYR A 80 -1.29 5.16 2.42
CA TYR A 80 -2.06 3.99 2.00
C TYR A 80 -1.33 2.66 2.18
N SER A 81 -0.02 2.66 2.02
CA SER A 81 0.84 1.48 2.08
C SER A 81 1.24 1.06 3.49
N ARG A 82 0.82 1.78 4.54
CA ARG A 82 1.29 1.52 5.92
C ARG A 82 0.18 1.23 6.90
N ARG A 83 0.48 0.26 7.78
CA ARG A 83 -0.32 -0.09 8.96
C ARG A 83 -0.39 1.06 9.97
N THR A 84 0.63 1.90 10.01
CA THR A 84 0.83 2.99 10.98
C THR A 84 0.74 4.37 10.31
N LYS A 85 1.06 5.44 11.05
CA LYS A 85 1.15 6.80 10.49
C LYS A 85 2.27 6.90 9.46
N PRO A 86 2.08 7.64 8.35
CA PRO A 86 3.11 7.87 7.34
C PRO A 86 4.34 8.55 7.95
N LEU A 87 5.52 8.30 7.35
CA LEU A 87 6.79 8.84 7.83
C LEU A 87 7.06 10.14 7.07
N SER A 88 7.67 11.11 7.75
CA SER A 88 8.19 12.29 7.07
C SER A 88 9.45 11.94 6.29
N THR A 89 9.68 12.58 5.14
CA THR A 89 10.94 12.45 4.39
C THR A 89 12.16 12.78 5.26
N LYS A 90 12.05 13.75 6.18
CA LYS A 90 13.10 14.09 7.15
C LYS A 90 13.46 12.92 8.06
N SER A 91 12.46 12.13 8.47
CA SER A 91 12.66 10.96 9.34
C SER A 91 13.35 9.78 8.65
N LEU A 92 13.38 9.75 7.31
CA LEU A 92 14.14 8.76 6.55
C LEU A 92 15.65 9.06 6.63
N ALA A 93 16.03 10.34 6.57
CA ALA A 93 17.41 10.79 6.67
C ALA A 93 17.92 10.72 8.13
N PHE A 94 17.12 11.23 9.07
CA PHE A 94 17.43 11.25 10.49
C PHE A 94 16.31 10.60 11.31
N PRO A 95 16.47 9.33 11.73
CA PRO A 95 15.47 8.64 12.51
C PRO A 95 15.13 9.37 13.81
N PRO A 96 13.86 9.46 14.22
CA PRO A 96 13.46 10.15 15.46
C PRO A 96 13.97 9.48 16.74
N LYS A 97 14.41 8.21 16.65
CA LYS A 97 15.04 7.49 17.77
C LYS A 97 16.56 7.75 17.87
N LEU A 98 17.13 8.42 16.87
CA LEU A 98 18.54 8.78 16.87
C LEU A 98 18.70 10.08 17.67
N SER A 99 19.61 10.09 18.65
CA SER A 99 19.88 11.29 19.45
C SER A 99 20.50 12.39 18.59
N LEU A 100 20.23 13.66 18.90
CA LEU A 100 20.82 14.81 18.19
C LEU A 100 22.35 14.80 18.28
N ARG A 101 22.92 14.18 19.32
CA ARG A 101 24.36 13.85 19.44
C ARG A 101 24.99 13.14 18.23
N ALA A 102 24.20 12.54 17.34
CA ALA A 102 24.71 11.95 16.11
C ALA A 102 25.15 13.02 15.09
N ASP A 103 24.55 14.21 15.15
CA ASP A 103 24.94 15.35 14.31
C ASP A 103 26.05 16.14 15.03
N PRO A 104 27.26 16.24 14.46
CA PRO A 104 28.41 16.90 15.11
C PRO A 104 28.22 18.41 15.29
N THR A 105 27.28 19.00 14.55
CA THR A 105 26.94 20.43 14.64
C THR A 105 25.94 20.74 15.76
N SER A 106 25.28 19.73 16.32
CA SER A 106 24.29 19.93 17.38
C SER A 106 24.92 20.36 18.71
N GLU A 107 24.19 21.15 19.50
CA GLU A 107 24.63 21.56 20.83
C GLU A 107 24.82 20.36 21.77
N GLU A 108 23.94 19.36 21.70
CA GLU A 108 24.09 18.14 22.51
C GLU A 108 25.39 17.39 22.21
N ALA A 109 25.83 17.33 20.95
CA ALA A 109 27.11 16.72 20.59
C ALA A 109 28.29 17.51 21.15
N ARG A 110 28.19 18.85 21.23
CA ARG A 110 29.22 19.72 21.80
C ARG A 110 29.30 19.58 23.32
N THR A 111 28.16 19.57 24.01
CA THR A 111 28.10 19.51 25.47
C THR A 111 28.38 18.12 26.03
N LEU A 112 27.83 17.06 25.42
CA LEU A 112 27.91 15.69 25.93
C LEU A 112 28.89 14.80 25.15
N GLY A 113 29.48 15.31 24.09
CA GLY A 113 30.31 14.57 23.13
C GLY A 113 29.50 13.83 22.06
N PRO A 114 30.15 13.42 20.95
CA PRO A 114 29.48 12.75 19.83
C PRO A 114 28.95 11.36 20.20
N LEU A 115 27.89 10.91 19.51
CA LEU A 115 27.35 9.57 19.67
C LEU A 115 28.35 8.51 19.16
N SER A 116 28.44 7.36 19.84
CA SER A 116 29.29 6.27 19.35
C SER A 116 28.80 5.75 17.98
N LYS A 117 29.71 5.69 17.01
CA LYS A 117 29.43 5.26 15.63
C LYS A 117 28.71 3.91 15.54
N ARG A 118 29.08 2.95 16.40
CA ARG A 118 28.42 1.63 16.47
C ARG A 118 26.95 1.76 16.90
N ARG A 119 26.66 2.62 17.87
CA ARG A 119 25.29 2.84 18.36
C ARG A 119 24.44 3.55 17.30
N GLU A 120 25.03 4.52 16.59
CA GLU A 120 24.36 5.18 15.45
C GLU A 120 23.95 4.15 14.38
N VAL A 121 24.89 3.34 13.90
CA VAL A 121 24.65 2.28 12.88
C VAL A 121 23.52 1.36 13.33
N ASN A 122 23.61 0.83 14.56
CA ASN A 122 22.61 -0.07 15.10
C ASN A 122 21.23 0.59 15.20
N THR A 123 21.17 1.87 15.58
CA THR A 123 19.92 2.61 15.72
C THR A 123 19.27 2.82 14.36
N ARG A 124 20.05 3.24 13.35
CA ARG A 124 19.57 3.40 11.96
C ARG A 124 19.04 2.08 11.39
N TRP A 125 19.78 0.96 11.53
CA TRP A 125 19.34 -0.35 11.05
C TRP A 125 18.11 -0.89 11.78
N ARG A 126 18.04 -0.74 13.10
CA ARG A 126 16.85 -1.12 13.88
C ARG A 126 15.63 -0.33 13.43
N TYR A 127 15.80 0.98 13.22
CA TYR A 127 14.73 1.84 12.73
C TYR A 127 14.26 1.39 11.34
N PHE A 128 15.17 1.24 10.38
CA PHE A 128 14.88 0.76 9.03
C PHE A 128 14.10 -0.56 9.05
N VAL A 129 14.60 -1.56 9.79
CA VAL A 129 13.95 -2.88 9.91
C VAL A 129 12.56 -2.78 10.52
N GLN A 130 12.38 -1.93 11.53
CA GLN A 130 11.07 -1.69 12.13
C GLN A 130 10.11 -1.01 11.15
N GLU A 131 10.57 -0.05 10.35
CA GLU A 131 9.72 0.73 9.47
C GLU A 131 9.30 -0.04 8.21
N TRP A 132 10.21 -0.72 7.51
CA TRP A 132 9.81 -1.48 6.32
C TRP A 132 8.87 -2.65 6.68
N LYS A 133 9.01 -3.24 7.88
CA LYS A 133 8.09 -4.27 8.39
C LYS A 133 6.66 -3.77 8.63
N LYS A 134 6.41 -2.46 8.65
CA LYS A 134 5.06 -1.88 8.78
C LYS A 134 4.39 -1.61 7.42
N VAL A 135 5.15 -1.72 6.34
CA VAL A 135 4.68 -1.52 4.96
C VAL A 135 3.96 -2.78 4.47
N TYR A 136 2.84 -2.57 3.78
CA TYR A 136 2.16 -3.55 2.95
C TYR A 136 2.91 -3.67 1.61
N PRO A 137 3.36 -4.87 1.21
CA PRO A 137 4.07 -5.02 -0.06
C PRO A 137 3.17 -4.68 -1.27
N PRO A 138 3.61 -3.91 -2.26
CA PRO A 138 2.80 -3.73 -3.46
C PRO A 138 2.72 -5.05 -4.23
N LEU A 139 1.58 -5.36 -4.85
CA LEU A 139 1.48 -6.53 -5.74
C LEU A 139 1.97 -6.22 -7.14
N ASP A 140 1.78 -4.97 -7.56
CA ASP A 140 1.96 -4.54 -8.93
C ASP A 140 2.43 -3.09 -9.00
N VAL A 141 3.08 -2.76 -10.11
CA VAL A 141 3.54 -1.41 -10.44
C VAL A 141 2.84 -0.94 -11.71
N VAL A 142 2.10 0.15 -11.61
CA VAL A 142 1.41 0.76 -12.75
C VAL A 142 2.27 1.91 -13.29
N VAL A 143 2.58 1.87 -14.58
CA VAL A 143 3.29 2.95 -15.27
C VAL A 143 2.25 3.90 -15.86
N ARG A 144 2.26 5.15 -15.40
CA ARG A 144 1.41 6.24 -15.87
C ARG A 144 2.25 7.21 -16.71
N ASN A 145 1.89 7.42 -17.97
CA ASN A 145 2.53 8.43 -18.81
C ASN A 145 1.92 9.80 -18.54
N ALA A 146 2.74 10.80 -18.23
CA ALA A 146 2.24 12.14 -17.92
C ALA A 146 1.66 12.89 -19.13
N SER A 147 2.02 12.50 -20.37
CA SER A 147 1.50 13.14 -21.59
C SER A 147 0.09 12.68 -21.92
N ASP A 148 -0.17 11.38 -21.82
CA ASP A 148 -1.38 10.77 -22.39
C ASP A 148 -2.34 10.29 -21.31
N GLY A 149 -1.89 10.24 -20.04
CA GLY A 149 -2.64 9.65 -18.94
C GLY A 149 -2.79 8.13 -19.05
N SER A 150 -2.19 7.49 -20.06
CA SER A 150 -2.25 6.04 -20.26
C SER A 150 -1.60 5.30 -19.09
N GLU A 151 -2.28 4.28 -18.58
CA GLU A 151 -1.80 3.43 -17.50
C GLU A 151 -1.58 2.00 -18.03
N SER A 152 -0.46 1.39 -17.64
CA SER A 152 -0.17 -0.01 -17.96
C SER A 152 0.55 -0.71 -16.81
N SER A 153 0.01 -1.87 -16.41
CA SER A 153 0.59 -2.83 -15.46
C SER A 153 1.43 -3.91 -16.16
N SER A 154 1.67 -3.82 -17.46
CA SER A 154 2.36 -4.88 -18.18
C SER A 154 3.86 -4.94 -17.84
N ARG A 155 4.44 -6.15 -17.88
CA ARG A 155 5.88 -6.34 -17.70
C ARG A 155 6.71 -5.61 -18.77
N ALA A 156 6.16 -5.48 -19.98
CA ALA A 156 6.77 -4.69 -21.05
C ALA A 156 6.87 -3.21 -20.66
N ALA A 157 5.77 -2.62 -20.16
CA ALA A 157 5.75 -1.21 -19.76
C ALA A 157 6.74 -0.89 -18.63
N THR A 158 6.86 -1.77 -17.63
CA THR A 158 7.87 -1.59 -16.57
C THR A 158 9.30 -1.70 -17.09
N SER A 159 9.56 -2.61 -18.03
CA SER A 159 10.88 -2.80 -18.65
C SER A 159 11.26 -1.60 -19.52
N GLU A 160 10.33 -1.07 -20.33
CA GLU A 160 10.51 0.13 -21.15
C GLU A 160 10.79 1.39 -20.32
N ALA A 161 10.19 1.48 -19.13
CA ALA A 161 10.44 2.56 -18.20
C ALA A 161 11.71 2.37 -17.35
N ASN A 162 12.45 1.27 -17.54
CA ASN A 162 13.61 0.86 -16.73
C ASN A 162 13.29 0.82 -15.23
N ILE A 163 12.10 0.30 -14.90
CA ILE A 163 11.60 0.12 -13.55
C ILE A 163 11.66 -1.34 -13.18
N ARG A 164 11.89 -1.60 -11.90
CA ARG A 164 11.83 -2.95 -11.36
C ARG A 164 10.38 -3.35 -11.15
N GLY A 165 9.94 -4.39 -11.85
CA GLY A 165 8.69 -5.07 -11.53
C GLY A 165 8.70 -5.61 -10.11
N VAL A 166 7.52 -5.72 -9.50
CA VAL A 166 7.36 -6.19 -8.11
C VAL A 166 6.31 -7.29 -8.07
N GLY A 167 6.52 -8.28 -7.20
CA GLY A 167 5.53 -9.29 -6.88
C GLY A 167 4.99 -10.06 -8.08
N PHE A 168 3.74 -9.79 -8.44
CA PHE A 168 2.97 -10.51 -9.46
C PHE A 168 2.79 -9.67 -10.73
N GLN A 169 3.76 -8.81 -11.03
CA GLN A 169 3.75 -7.96 -12.22
C GLN A 169 3.44 -8.77 -13.50
N GLY A 170 2.38 -8.40 -14.20
CA GLY A 170 1.94 -9.04 -15.44
C GLY A 170 1.00 -10.23 -15.28
N GLU A 171 0.73 -10.70 -14.06
CA GLU A 171 -0.22 -11.80 -13.79
C GLU A 171 -1.67 -11.31 -13.66
N ARG A 172 -1.91 -9.99 -13.74
CA ARG A 172 -3.25 -9.37 -13.69
C ARG A 172 -4.09 -9.68 -12.43
N LEU A 173 -3.47 -10.25 -11.38
CA LEU A 173 -4.15 -10.63 -10.13
C LEU A 173 -4.87 -9.45 -9.45
N PHE A 174 -4.33 -8.24 -9.57
CA PHE A 174 -4.98 -7.06 -8.97
C PHE A 174 -6.30 -6.76 -9.68
N GLU A 175 -6.28 -6.77 -11.02
CA GLU A 175 -7.46 -6.54 -11.87
C GLU A 175 -8.51 -7.62 -11.65
N GLU A 176 -8.12 -8.90 -11.54
CA GLU A 176 -9.03 -10.01 -11.22
C GLU A 176 -9.74 -9.81 -9.87
N ILE A 177 -9.03 -9.32 -8.85
CA ILE A 177 -9.64 -9.02 -7.55
C ILE A 177 -10.64 -7.86 -7.67
N GLU A 178 -10.31 -6.83 -8.45
CA GLU A 178 -11.21 -5.71 -8.70
C GLU A 178 -12.46 -6.14 -9.47
N GLU A 179 -12.33 -6.98 -10.49
CA GLU A 179 -13.43 -7.58 -11.25
C GLU A 179 -14.34 -8.42 -10.33
N LEU A 180 -13.75 -9.27 -9.49
CA LEU A 180 -14.48 -10.12 -8.54
C LEU A 180 -15.34 -9.30 -7.56
N VAL A 181 -14.78 -8.18 -7.08
CA VAL A 181 -15.48 -7.24 -6.21
C VAL A 181 -16.55 -6.46 -6.98
N GLY A 182 -16.23 -6.11 -8.23
CA GLY A 182 -16.97 -5.21 -9.08
C GLY A 182 -16.77 -3.74 -8.73
N PRO A 183 -17.31 -2.82 -9.54
CA PRO A 183 -17.22 -1.40 -9.26
C PRO A 183 -17.85 -1.10 -7.90
N ALA A 184 -17.19 -0.27 -7.10
CA ALA A 184 -17.75 0.28 -5.89
C ALA A 184 -19.09 0.91 -6.24
N SER A 185 -20.19 0.23 -5.90
CA SER A 185 -21.51 0.81 -6.14
C SER A 185 -21.55 2.10 -5.32
N PRO A 186 -21.81 3.28 -5.92
CA PRO A 186 -22.28 4.40 -5.12
C PRO A 186 -23.46 3.85 -4.33
N ALA A 187 -23.53 4.19 -3.04
CA ALA A 187 -24.51 3.64 -2.12
C ALA A 187 -25.92 3.87 -2.68
N SER A 188 -26.41 2.92 -3.47
CA SER A 188 -27.73 2.97 -4.05
C SER A 188 -28.65 2.86 -2.86
N ARG A 189 -29.45 3.92 -2.62
CA ARG A 189 -30.44 3.94 -1.56
C ARG A 189 -31.26 2.65 -1.67
N PRO A 190 -31.72 2.06 -0.55
CA PRO A 190 -32.70 0.98 -0.64
C PRO A 190 -33.85 1.47 -1.52
N LYS A 191 -33.99 0.89 -2.71
CA LYS A 191 -35.06 1.27 -3.64
C LYS A 191 -36.38 1.01 -2.91
N PRO A 192 -37.30 1.98 -2.84
CA PRO A 192 -38.62 1.71 -2.30
C PRO A 192 -39.24 0.57 -3.11
N ARG A 193 -39.91 -0.36 -2.42
CA ARG A 193 -40.39 -1.67 -2.89
C ARG A 193 -41.41 -1.64 -4.04
N ARG A 194 -41.62 -0.49 -4.71
CA ARG A 194 -42.78 -0.21 -5.58
C ARG A 194 -42.45 0.21 -7.02
N GLY A 195 -41.23 -0.04 -7.50
CA GLY A 195 -40.88 0.24 -8.90
C GLY A 195 -39.78 -0.69 -9.40
N GLU A 196 -40.16 -1.87 -9.86
CA GLU A 196 -39.27 -2.81 -10.54
C GLU A 196 -39.85 -3.20 -11.90
N GLU A 197 -39.84 -2.24 -12.83
CA GLU A 197 -39.91 -2.53 -14.26
C GLU A 197 -38.93 -1.60 -14.98
N SER A 198 -37.65 -1.96 -14.95
CA SER A 198 -36.68 -1.35 -15.85
C SER A 198 -35.57 -2.37 -16.12
N THR A 199 -35.65 -2.94 -17.31
CA THR A 199 -34.69 -3.77 -18.04
C THR A 199 -33.27 -3.21 -17.90
N SER A 200 -32.44 -3.82 -17.06
CA SER A 200 -31.01 -3.50 -17.00
C SER A 200 -30.21 -4.52 -17.81
N LEU A 201 -29.83 -4.12 -19.02
CA LEU A 201 -28.89 -4.81 -19.89
C LEU A 201 -27.53 -4.94 -19.17
N THR A 202 -27.03 -6.18 -19.07
CA THR A 202 -25.64 -6.55 -18.70
C THR A 202 -25.07 -5.84 -17.47
N ALA A 203 -25.58 -6.17 -16.28
CA ALA A 203 -24.87 -5.83 -15.05
C ALA A 203 -23.48 -6.49 -15.04
N PRO A 204 -22.40 -5.80 -14.63
CA PRO A 204 -21.08 -6.40 -14.52
C PRO A 204 -21.16 -7.62 -13.60
N GLN A 205 -20.49 -8.73 -13.99
CA GLN A 205 -20.47 -9.99 -13.26
C GLN A 205 -19.77 -9.83 -11.90
N ARG A 206 -20.48 -9.27 -10.93
CA ARG A 206 -20.01 -9.18 -9.54
C ARG A 206 -20.13 -10.56 -8.90
N HIS A 207 -19.21 -10.89 -7.99
CA HIS A 207 -19.35 -12.13 -7.23
C HIS A 207 -20.68 -12.12 -6.42
N PRO A 208 -21.50 -13.18 -6.51
CA PRO A 208 -22.85 -13.19 -5.92
C PRO A 208 -22.80 -13.06 -4.38
N SER A 209 -21.83 -13.71 -3.74
CA SER A 209 -21.64 -13.60 -2.29
C SER A 209 -21.14 -12.21 -1.88
N ARG A 210 -22.01 -11.45 -1.21
CA ARG A 210 -21.67 -10.17 -0.55
C ARG A 210 -20.57 -10.33 0.49
N TRP A 211 -20.54 -11.47 1.19
CA TRP A 211 -19.52 -11.74 2.21
C TRP A 211 -18.14 -11.80 1.59
N LEU A 212 -17.98 -12.57 0.49
CA LEU A 212 -16.71 -12.64 -0.25
C LEU A 212 -16.29 -11.28 -0.79
N ARG A 213 -17.20 -10.55 -1.45
CA ARG A 213 -16.90 -9.21 -1.96
C ARG A 213 -16.35 -8.28 -0.87
N ARG A 214 -16.97 -8.27 0.31
CA ARG A 214 -16.48 -7.47 1.44
C ARG A 214 -15.10 -7.88 1.92
N ARG A 215 -14.76 -9.17 1.88
CA ARG A 215 -13.41 -9.65 2.25
C ARG A 215 -12.36 -9.24 1.21
N TYR A 216 -12.67 -9.37 -0.08
CA TYR A 216 -11.79 -8.90 -1.14
C TYR A 216 -11.66 -7.36 -1.16
N GLN A 217 -12.71 -6.61 -0.85
CA GLN A 217 -12.63 -5.16 -0.64
C GLN A 217 -11.70 -4.79 0.53
N ALA A 218 -11.76 -5.53 1.64
CA ALA A 218 -10.84 -5.36 2.76
C ALA A 218 -9.41 -5.82 2.44
N LEU A 219 -9.25 -6.77 1.50
CA LEU A 219 -7.96 -7.13 0.94
C LEU A 219 -7.40 -5.98 0.09
N LEU A 220 -8.16 -5.42 -0.85
CA LEU A 220 -7.74 -4.28 -1.69
C LEU A 220 -7.24 -3.09 -0.87
N TYR A 221 -7.81 -2.85 0.32
CA TYR A 221 -7.31 -1.83 1.25
C TYR A 221 -5.87 -2.09 1.77
N ARG A 222 -5.44 -3.35 1.81
CA ARG A 222 -4.10 -3.80 2.22
C ARG A 222 -3.17 -4.07 1.03
N LEU A 223 -3.62 -3.76 -0.18
CA LEU A 223 -2.91 -3.95 -1.44
C LEU A 223 -2.63 -2.58 -2.06
N PRO A 224 -1.58 -1.87 -1.61
CA PRO A 224 -1.17 -0.63 -2.26
C PRO A 224 -0.71 -0.91 -3.68
N VAL A 225 -1.14 -0.05 -4.61
CA VAL A 225 -0.64 -0.03 -5.99
C VAL A 225 0.46 1.02 -6.05
N LEU A 226 1.63 0.62 -6.54
CA LEU A 226 2.74 1.55 -6.74
C LEU A 226 2.60 2.16 -8.14
N VAL A 227 2.37 3.47 -8.23
CA VAL A 227 2.18 4.16 -9.51
C VAL A 227 3.43 4.96 -9.84
N TYR A 228 4.08 4.63 -10.94
CA TYR A 228 5.18 5.39 -11.48
C TYR A 228 4.70 6.36 -12.55
N THR A 229 4.83 7.65 -12.29
CA THR A 229 4.55 8.70 -13.26
C THR A 229 5.81 9.03 -14.05
N ARG A 230 5.80 8.74 -15.35
CA ARG A 230 6.90 9.06 -16.28
C ARG A 230 6.79 10.50 -16.74
N ASN A 231 7.84 11.27 -16.52
CA ASN A 231 7.96 12.65 -16.98
C ASN A 231 8.56 12.68 -18.40
N SER A 232 8.24 13.72 -19.17
CA SER A 232 8.78 13.93 -20.53
C SER A 232 10.30 14.00 -20.60
N LYS A 233 10.97 14.39 -19.50
CA LYS A 233 12.44 14.52 -19.39
C LYS A 233 13.17 13.22 -19.03
N GLY A 234 12.54 12.05 -19.20
CA GLY A 234 13.18 10.74 -18.97
C GLY A 234 13.33 10.33 -17.50
N GLY A 235 12.82 11.12 -16.56
CA GLY A 235 12.69 10.76 -15.14
C GLY A 235 11.26 10.38 -14.77
N GLY A 236 11.03 10.09 -13.50
CA GLY A 236 9.69 9.88 -12.98
C GLY A 236 9.63 9.82 -11.46
N SER A 237 8.41 9.86 -10.95
CA SER A 237 8.11 9.84 -9.52
C SER A 237 7.24 8.65 -9.17
N TYR A 238 7.46 8.08 -7.99
CA TYR A 238 6.59 7.06 -7.44
C TYR A 238 5.55 7.70 -6.53
N SER A 239 4.31 7.31 -6.74
CA SER A 239 3.18 7.58 -5.85
C SER A 239 2.52 6.25 -5.47
N VAL A 240 1.66 6.26 -4.46
CA VAL A 240 0.99 5.06 -4.00
C VAL A 240 -0.50 5.35 -3.95
N GLU A 241 -1.26 4.50 -4.62
CA GLU A 241 -2.71 4.61 -4.73
C GLU A 241 -3.38 3.34 -4.16
N LEU A 242 -4.68 3.43 -3.92
CA LEU A 242 -5.54 2.29 -3.57
C LEU A 242 -6.63 2.16 -4.62
N SER A 243 -7.10 0.93 -4.81
CA SER A 243 -8.33 0.66 -5.55
C SER A 243 -9.48 1.52 -5.04
N ALA A 244 -10.31 2.05 -5.95
CA ALA A 244 -11.56 2.71 -5.60
C ALA A 244 -12.52 1.77 -4.84
N SER A 245 -12.39 0.46 -5.08
CA SER A 245 -13.18 -0.57 -4.42
C SER A 245 -12.69 -0.95 -3.01
N ALA A 246 -11.53 -0.44 -2.56
CA ALA A 246 -10.96 -0.75 -1.25
C ALA A 246 -11.83 -0.27 -0.07
N ILE A 247 -12.16 -1.17 0.87
CA ILE A 247 -12.84 -0.84 2.13
C ILE A 247 -11.86 -0.95 3.30
N GLY A 248 -11.62 0.16 3.98
CA GLY A 248 -10.88 0.19 5.25
C GLY A 248 -11.16 1.46 6.03
N HIS A 249 -10.62 1.54 7.25
CA HIS A 249 -10.88 2.65 8.18
C HIS A 249 -10.48 4.03 7.64
N ARG A 250 -9.58 4.08 6.65
CA ARG A 250 -9.16 5.34 6.00
C ARG A 250 -9.96 5.68 4.75
N THR A 251 -10.68 4.72 4.15
CA THR A 251 -11.43 4.92 2.90
C THR A 251 -12.93 5.10 3.13
N THR A 252 -13.43 4.98 4.36
CA THR A 252 -14.86 5.18 4.67
C THR A 252 -15.35 6.58 4.31
N ASN A 253 -14.47 7.58 4.37
CA ASN A 253 -14.78 8.98 4.07
C ASN A 253 -14.26 9.43 2.71
N ASN A 254 -13.85 8.51 1.82
CA ASN A 254 -13.39 8.89 0.49
C ASN A 254 -14.55 9.53 -0.31
N SER A 255 -14.23 10.62 -1.02
CA SER A 255 -15.16 11.36 -1.89
C SER A 255 -15.85 10.47 -2.92
N CYS A 256 -15.15 9.46 -3.46
CA CYS A 256 -15.70 8.50 -4.43
C CYS A 256 -16.89 7.66 -3.89
N ARG A 257 -17.16 7.71 -2.58
CA ARG A 257 -18.30 7.03 -1.96
C ARG A 257 -19.38 7.97 -1.49
N GLN A 258 -19.13 9.26 -1.53
CA GLN A 258 -20.22 10.21 -1.38
C GLN A 258 -21.10 10.05 -2.61
N PRO A 259 -22.42 9.85 -2.44
CA PRO A 259 -23.32 9.83 -3.57
C PRO A 259 -23.17 11.16 -4.31
N GLU A 260 -23.10 11.11 -5.64
CA GLU A 260 -23.12 12.33 -6.45
C GLU A 260 -24.35 13.16 -6.05
N LEU A 261 -24.18 14.48 -5.98
CA LEU A 261 -25.25 15.43 -5.63
C LEU A 261 -26.29 15.47 -6.76
N ASP A 262 -27.17 14.49 -6.78
CA ASP A 262 -28.34 14.48 -7.66
C ASP A 262 -29.42 15.44 -7.14
N GLY A 263 -30.39 15.83 -7.98
CA GLY A 263 -31.50 16.71 -7.62
C GLY A 263 -32.27 16.22 -6.39
N GLY A 264 -32.37 14.90 -6.20
CA GLY A 264 -32.95 14.30 -4.99
C GLY A 264 -32.09 14.47 -3.72
N ASN A 265 -30.77 14.54 -3.84
CA ASN A 265 -29.86 14.83 -2.73
C ASN A 265 -29.93 16.32 -2.35
N LEU A 266 -29.96 17.20 -3.36
CA LEU A 266 -30.13 18.64 -3.17
C LEU A 266 -31.47 18.98 -2.49
N ALA A 267 -32.57 18.38 -2.94
CA ALA A 267 -33.89 18.61 -2.35
C ALA A 267 -33.96 18.16 -0.87
N TRP A 268 -33.34 17.02 -0.53
CA TRP A 268 -33.26 16.57 0.86
C TRP A 268 -32.41 17.51 1.72
N TYR A 269 -31.27 17.95 1.19
CA TYR A 269 -30.38 18.90 1.87
C TYR A 269 -31.07 20.25 2.13
N GLN A 270 -31.73 20.82 1.11
CA GLN A 270 -32.53 22.04 1.25
C GLN A 270 -33.65 21.90 2.28
N LYS A 271 -34.35 20.76 2.28
CA LYS A 271 -35.40 20.47 3.27
C LYS A 271 -34.87 20.31 4.70
N SER A 272 -33.63 19.85 4.85
CA SER A 272 -32.98 19.74 6.17
C SER A 272 -32.58 21.10 6.73
N ILE A 273 -32.11 22.02 5.87
CA ILE A 273 -31.77 23.39 6.24
C ILE A 273 -33.02 24.20 6.59
N ALA A 274 -34.10 24.04 5.83
CA ALA A 274 -35.36 24.77 6.07
C ALA A 274 -36.05 24.41 7.40
N LYS A 275 -35.54 23.42 8.15
CA LYS A 275 -36.07 22.98 9.44
C LYS A 275 -35.22 23.38 10.64
N SER A 276 -34.05 24.00 10.44
CA SER A 276 -33.22 24.56 11.50
C SER A 276 -33.48 26.06 11.63
#